data_AF-A0A4Y2G1K4-F1
#
_entry.id   AF-A0A4Y2G1K4-F1
#
_cell.length_a   1.000
_cell.length_b   1.000
_cell.length_c   1.000
_cell.angle_alpha   90.00
_cell.angle_beta   90.00
_cell.angle_gamma   90.00
#
_symmetry.space_group_name_H-M   'P 1'
#
loop_
_entity.id
_entity.type
_entity.pdbx_description
1 polymer ?
#
loop_
_entity_poly.entity_id
_entity_poly.type
_entity_poly.pdbx_seq_one_letter_code
_entity_poly.pdbx_strand_id
1 'polypeptide(L)'
;MAPYKRKSDRMTFTSQMMEEAKRRLEAGESKRKVANDLGIKECTSRKRLKTGSVPTSLGRFNRGLTNEMERELAQHCKDLDSMFYGLTRKHMIVAFEYADVNGVAGRYNNEGKSAGKDWLKSFCKRHNLSVRNPEQCSVARAMGFNEVQVTRFHNNLRSCCLEEKFHTHKKIQYG
;
A
#
# COMPACT_ATOMS: atom_id res chain seq x y z
N MET A 1 -1.15 -10.84 -12.93
CA MET A 1 -1.11 -9.48 -13.53
C MET A 1 0.34 -9.04 -13.62
N ALA A 2 0.84 -8.75 -14.82
CA ALA A 2 2.20 -8.24 -15.00
C ALA A 2 2.34 -6.85 -14.31
N PRO A 3 3.50 -6.56 -13.68
CA PRO A 3 3.74 -5.25 -13.10
C PRO A 3 3.68 -4.17 -14.20
N TYR A 4 3.05 -3.03 -13.89
CA TYR A 4 2.94 -1.91 -14.82
C TYR A 4 4.34 -1.40 -15.20
N LYS A 5 4.70 -1.51 -16.49
CA LYS A 5 5.91 -0.91 -17.04
C LYS A 5 5.57 0.47 -17.59
N ARG A 6 6.23 1.50 -17.05
CA ARG A 6 5.99 2.89 -17.43
C ARG A 6 6.45 3.14 -18.87
N LYS A 7 5.63 3.85 -19.65
CA LYS A 7 5.92 4.21 -21.05
C LYS A 7 6.70 5.52 -21.21
N SER A 8 6.65 6.42 -20.23
CA SER A 8 7.27 7.75 -20.31
C SER A 8 8.51 7.87 -19.43
N ASP A 9 9.54 8.49 -19.98
CA ASP A 9 10.67 9.01 -19.21
C ASP A 9 10.41 10.49 -18.88
N ARG A 10 10.07 10.77 -17.61
CA ARG A 10 9.88 12.16 -17.10
C ARG A 10 10.57 12.25 -15.74
N MET A 11 11.02 13.46 -15.41
CA MET A 11 11.91 13.78 -14.27
C MET A 11 13.35 13.29 -14.46
N THR A 12 13.87 13.41 -15.67
CA THR A 12 15.26 13.08 -15.98
C THR A 12 16.27 14.06 -15.38
N PHE A 13 15.82 15.24 -14.91
CA PHE A 13 16.68 16.28 -14.36
C PHE A 13 16.81 16.13 -12.84
N THR A 14 17.96 15.66 -12.36
CA THR A 14 18.23 15.38 -10.94
C THR A 14 18.89 16.56 -10.23
N SER A 15 18.93 16.53 -8.89
CA SER A 15 19.64 17.54 -8.08
C SER A 15 21.14 17.57 -8.38
N GLN A 16 21.75 16.40 -8.59
CA GLN A 16 23.15 16.28 -8.98
C GLN A 16 23.41 16.95 -10.33
N MET A 17 22.54 16.74 -11.33
CA MET A 17 22.65 17.40 -12.63
C MET A 17 22.47 18.92 -12.52
N MET A 18 21.65 19.40 -11.57
CA MET A 18 21.50 20.83 -11.33
C MET A 18 22.78 21.46 -10.79
N GLU A 19 23.38 20.83 -9.80
CA GLU A 19 24.61 21.30 -9.15
C GLU A 19 25.79 21.26 -10.12
N GLU A 20 25.93 20.16 -10.86
CA GLU A 20 26.94 20.03 -11.91
C GLU A 20 26.77 21.09 -13.01
N ALA A 21 25.53 21.33 -13.45
CA ALA A 21 25.26 22.36 -14.44
C ALA A 21 25.61 23.76 -13.93
N LYS A 22 25.36 24.08 -12.66
CA LYS A 22 25.76 25.38 -12.07
C LYS A 22 27.27 25.54 -12.08
N ARG A 23 28.00 24.53 -11.59
CA ARG A 23 29.48 24.53 -11.53
C ARG A 23 30.10 24.75 -12.91
N ARG A 24 29.63 24.05 -13.94
CA ARG A 24 30.18 24.16 -15.30
C ARG A 24 29.84 25.50 -15.97
N LEU A 25 28.71 26.12 -15.61
CA LEU A 25 28.37 27.45 -16.06
C LEU A 25 29.20 28.55 -15.39
N GLU A 26 29.51 28.39 -14.10
CA GLU A 26 30.44 29.27 -13.38
C GLU A 26 31.87 29.18 -13.94
N ALA A 27 32.28 27.99 -14.40
CA ALA A 27 33.53 27.77 -15.13
C ALA A 27 33.53 28.36 -16.56
N GLY A 28 32.45 29.02 -17.00
CA GLY A 28 32.36 29.71 -18.29
C GLY A 28 31.96 28.83 -19.47
N GLU A 29 31.51 27.59 -19.26
CA GLU A 29 31.07 26.74 -20.36
C GLU A 29 29.72 27.19 -20.95
N SER A 30 29.53 26.90 -22.24
CA SER A 30 28.27 27.20 -22.94
C SER A 30 27.10 26.36 -22.39
N LYS A 31 25.96 27.01 -22.15
CA LYS A 31 24.69 26.38 -21.71
C LYS A 31 24.27 25.20 -22.59
N ARG A 32 24.48 25.29 -23.91
CA ARG A 32 24.16 24.21 -24.86
C ARG A 32 25.08 23.01 -24.71
N LYS A 33 26.38 23.26 -24.51
CA LYS A 33 27.39 22.20 -24.31
C LYS A 33 27.11 21.43 -23.02
N VAL A 34 26.90 22.14 -21.91
CA VAL A 34 26.58 21.55 -20.61
C VAL A 34 25.30 20.70 -20.69
N ALA A 35 24.27 21.17 -21.39
CA ALA A 35 23.02 20.40 -21.55
C ALA A 35 23.21 19.11 -22.37
N ASN A 36 23.98 19.17 -23.47
CA ASN A 36 24.29 18.01 -24.30
C ASN A 36 25.12 16.96 -23.55
N ASP A 37 26.16 17.39 -22.83
CA ASP A 37 27.02 16.51 -22.03
C ASP A 37 26.22 15.79 -20.93
N LEU A 38 25.23 16.47 -20.36
CA LEU A 38 24.32 15.89 -19.37
C LEU A 38 23.19 15.05 -19.99
N GLY A 39 23.06 14.99 -21.31
CA GLY A 39 21.98 14.26 -21.98
C GLY A 39 20.59 14.87 -21.76
N ILE A 40 20.51 16.16 -21.44
CA ILE A 40 19.26 16.85 -21.15
C ILE A 40 18.95 17.88 -22.24
N LYS A 41 17.68 18.04 -22.60
CA LYS A 41 17.26 19.11 -23.51
C LYS A 41 17.62 20.48 -22.90
N GLU A 42 18.30 21.32 -23.68
CA GLU A 42 18.78 22.64 -23.23
C GLU A 42 17.65 23.51 -22.66
N CYS A 43 16.47 23.48 -23.28
CA CYS A 43 15.28 24.19 -22.77
C CYS A 43 14.88 23.76 -21.36
N THR A 44 15.05 22.48 -21.02
CA THR A 44 14.78 21.95 -19.68
C THR A 44 15.82 22.44 -18.69
N SER A 45 17.10 22.34 -19.04
CA SER A 45 18.20 22.84 -18.20
C SER A 45 18.04 24.34 -17.90
N ARG A 46 17.83 25.16 -18.94
CA ARG A 46 17.61 26.61 -18.81
C ARG A 46 16.44 26.94 -17.89
N LYS A 47 15.30 26.28 -18.08
CA LYS A 47 14.11 26.49 -17.23
C LYS A 47 14.40 26.14 -15.78
N ARG A 48 15.03 24.99 -15.52
CA ARG A 48 15.29 24.48 -14.17
C ARG A 48 16.33 25.30 -13.43
N LEU A 49 17.39 25.74 -14.11
CA LEU A 49 18.39 26.66 -13.55
C LEU A 49 17.78 28.01 -13.19
N LYS A 50 16.85 28.54 -14.01
CA LYS A 50 16.13 29.79 -13.70
C LYS A 50 15.19 29.63 -12.50
N THR A 51 14.47 28.51 -12.40
CA THR A 51 13.52 28.26 -11.30
C THR A 51 14.23 27.82 -10.00
N GLY A 52 15.45 27.29 -10.08
CA GLY A 52 16.19 26.79 -8.92
C GLY A 52 15.62 25.52 -8.30
N SER A 53 14.68 24.84 -8.97
CA SER A 53 14.03 23.62 -8.47
C SER A 53 14.07 22.46 -9.46
N VAL A 54 14.23 21.26 -8.92
CA VAL A 54 14.13 20.00 -9.66
C VAL A 54 12.69 19.49 -9.66
N PRO A 55 12.26 18.72 -10.67
CA PRO A 55 10.97 18.04 -10.61
C PRO A 55 10.93 17.02 -9.46
N THR A 56 10.13 17.31 -8.43
CA THR A 56 9.93 16.39 -7.28
C THR A 56 8.77 15.42 -7.50
N SER A 57 7.83 15.75 -8.40
CA SER A 57 6.68 14.89 -8.70
C SER A 57 6.31 14.87 -10.18
N LEU A 58 5.64 13.78 -10.58
CA LEU A 58 5.16 13.55 -11.95
C LEU A 58 3.82 14.27 -12.25
N GLY A 59 3.27 15.01 -11.30
CA GLY A 59 2.00 15.73 -11.44
C GLY A 59 1.12 15.65 -10.20
N ARG A 60 -0.20 15.73 -10.41
CA ARG A 60 -1.23 15.98 -9.38
C ARG A 60 -1.41 14.87 -8.33
N PHE A 61 -0.80 13.70 -8.50
CA PHE A 61 -0.94 12.62 -7.52
C PHE A 61 0.00 12.88 -6.35
N ASN A 62 -0.58 13.38 -5.26
CA ASN A 62 0.07 13.42 -3.96
C ASN A 62 -0.52 12.30 -3.10
N ARG A 63 0.33 11.62 -2.33
CA ARG A 63 -0.15 10.70 -1.30
C ARG A 63 -0.85 11.56 -0.25
N GLY A 64 -2.06 11.18 0.15
CA GLY A 64 -2.81 11.94 1.17
C GLY A 64 -2.00 12.01 2.45
N LEU A 65 -1.78 10.88 3.11
CA LEU A 65 -0.95 10.76 4.31
C LEU A 65 0.55 10.86 4.00
N THR A 66 1.32 11.42 4.95
CA THR A 66 2.78 11.32 4.97
C THR A 66 3.22 9.87 5.23
N ASN A 67 4.47 9.53 4.94
CA ASN A 67 4.97 8.16 5.14
C ASN A 67 4.94 7.74 6.62
N GLU A 68 5.14 8.67 7.55
CA GLU A 68 5.13 8.41 9.00
C GLU A 68 3.73 8.09 9.48
N MET A 69 2.77 8.95 9.15
CA MET A 69 1.35 8.74 9.41
C MET A 69 0.82 7.43 8.83
N GLU A 70 1.25 7.09 7.61
CA GLU A 70 0.86 5.85 6.97
C GLU A 70 1.39 4.62 7.71
N ARG A 71 2.58 4.72 8.33
CA ARG A 71 3.17 3.63 9.15
C ARG A 71 2.45 3.48 10.48
N GLU A 72 2.13 4.59 11.15
CA GLU A 72 1.36 4.56 12.41
C GLU A 72 -0.01 3.90 12.20
N LEU A 73 -0.73 4.30 11.15
CA LEU A 73 -2.00 3.70 10.80
C LEU A 73 -1.87 2.21 10.46
N ALA A 74 -0.80 1.83 9.75
CA ALA A 74 -0.52 0.42 9.45
C ALA A 74 -0.20 -0.40 10.71
N GLN A 75 0.51 0.19 11.69
CA GLN A 75 0.78 -0.48 12.96
C GLN A 75 -0.51 -0.70 13.74
N HIS A 76 -1.35 0.33 13.85
CA HIS A 76 -2.66 0.20 14.49
C HIS A 76 -3.52 -0.92 13.87
N CYS A 77 -3.48 -1.05 12.53
CA CYS A 77 -4.18 -2.13 11.84
C CYS A 77 -3.64 -3.53 12.20
N LYS A 78 -2.33 -3.68 12.41
CA LYS A 78 -1.72 -4.94 12.83
C LYS A 78 -2.08 -5.29 14.26
N ASP A 79 -2.13 -4.29 15.14
CA ASP A 79 -2.51 -4.48 16.53
C ASP A 79 -3.97 -4.97 16.62
N LEU A 80 -4.87 -4.37 15.83
CA LEU A 80 -6.26 -4.84 15.72
C LEU A 80 -6.36 -6.29 15.21
N ASP A 81 -5.57 -6.65 14.19
CA ASP A 81 -5.54 -8.02 13.66
C ASP A 81 -5.02 -9.01 14.71
N SER A 82 -4.02 -8.62 15.51
CA SER A 82 -3.48 -9.44 16.62
C SER A 82 -4.50 -9.70 17.73
N MET A 83 -5.44 -8.78 17.92
CA MET A 83 -6.55 -8.89 18.87
C MET A 83 -7.78 -9.57 18.27
N PHE A 84 -7.67 -10.16 17.07
CA PHE A 84 -8.75 -10.81 16.33
C PHE A 84 -9.89 -9.88 15.87
N TYR A 85 -9.68 -8.56 15.89
CA TYR A 85 -10.58 -7.58 15.28
C TYR A 85 -10.24 -7.48 13.78
N GLY A 86 -10.64 -8.50 13.01
CA GLY A 86 -10.31 -8.59 11.59
C GLY A 86 -10.54 -7.28 10.82
N LEU A 87 -9.56 -6.90 10.00
CA LEU A 87 -9.59 -5.66 9.24
C LEU A 87 -10.68 -5.69 8.15
N THR A 88 -11.78 -4.97 8.39
CA THR A 88 -12.83 -4.75 7.39
C THR A 88 -12.71 -3.40 6.71
N ARG A 89 -13.34 -3.28 5.54
CA ARG A 89 -13.55 -2.01 4.84
C ARG A 89 -14.18 -0.91 5.72
N LYS A 90 -15.01 -1.27 6.69
CA LYS A 90 -15.63 -0.31 7.63
C LYS A 90 -14.61 0.28 8.59
N HIS A 91 -13.67 -0.51 9.10
CA HIS A 91 -12.59 0.00 9.96
C HIS A 91 -11.68 1.01 9.24
N MET A 92 -11.72 1.07 7.91
CA MET A 92 -10.94 2.04 7.13
C MET A 92 -11.58 3.45 7.11
N ILE A 93 -12.73 3.65 7.76
CA ILE A 93 -13.22 4.98 8.12
C ILE A 93 -12.22 5.68 9.06
N VAL A 94 -11.53 4.92 9.92
CA VAL A 94 -10.48 5.43 10.82
C VAL A 94 -9.35 6.11 10.02
N ALA A 95 -9.05 5.66 8.81
CA ALA A 95 -8.05 6.30 7.96
C ALA A 95 -8.47 7.72 7.51
N PHE A 96 -9.78 7.93 7.31
CA PHE A 96 -10.33 9.25 6.99
C PHE A 96 -10.31 10.16 8.23
N GLU A 97 -10.79 9.66 9.37
CA GLU A 97 -10.79 10.40 10.64
C GLU A 97 -9.37 10.79 11.06
N TYR A 98 -8.42 9.86 10.95
CA TYR A 98 -7.01 10.11 11.23
C TYR A 98 -6.42 11.17 10.29
N ALA A 99 -6.83 11.22 9.02
CA ALA A 99 -6.39 12.29 8.12
C ALA A 99 -7.02 13.65 8.47
N ASP A 100 -8.29 13.66 8.85
CA ASP A 100 -9.05 14.86 9.22
C ASP A 100 -8.50 15.52 10.48
N VAL A 101 -8.26 14.72 11.54
CA VAL A 101 -7.66 15.18 12.81
C VAL A 101 -6.27 15.78 12.60
N ASN A 102 -5.47 15.20 11.70
CA ASN A 102 -4.13 15.67 11.40
C ASN A 102 -4.10 16.81 10.35
N GLY A 103 -5.27 17.34 9.93
CA GLY A 103 -5.35 18.45 8.99
C GLY A 103 -4.82 18.13 7.59
N VAL A 104 -4.74 16.85 7.23
CA VAL A 104 -4.16 16.41 5.97
C VAL A 104 -5.24 16.43 4.89
N ALA A 105 -5.24 17.49 4.08
CA ALA A 105 -6.12 17.64 2.93
C ALA A 105 -5.81 16.59 1.84
N GLY A 106 -6.39 15.40 1.98
CA GLY A 106 -6.32 14.33 1.00
C GLY A 106 -7.47 14.36 -0.01
N ARG A 107 -7.34 13.59 -1.10
CA ARG A 107 -8.48 13.28 -2.00
C ARG A 107 -9.36 12.20 -1.38
N TYR A 108 -9.86 12.46 -0.19
CA TYR A 108 -10.83 11.59 0.44
C TYR A 108 -12.24 12.01 0.04
N ASN A 109 -13.18 11.08 0.10
CA ASN A 109 -14.56 11.42 -0.10
C ASN A 109 -15.11 11.99 1.21
N ASN A 110 -15.25 13.32 1.27
CA ASN A 110 -15.75 14.01 2.46
C ASN A 110 -17.22 13.68 2.75
N GLU A 111 -18.04 13.47 1.71
CA GLU A 111 -19.45 13.08 1.88
C GLU A 111 -19.57 11.66 2.43
N GLY A 112 -18.73 10.76 1.93
CA GLY A 112 -18.71 9.34 2.32
C GLY A 112 -17.84 9.01 3.52
N LYS A 113 -17.14 10.00 4.11
CA LYS A 113 -16.16 9.85 5.21
C LYS A 113 -15.27 8.61 5.07
N SER A 114 -14.73 8.40 3.86
CA SER A 114 -14.02 7.18 3.50
C SER A 114 -12.81 7.46 2.64
N ALA A 115 -11.76 6.68 2.87
CA ALA A 115 -10.52 6.78 2.11
C ALA A 115 -10.64 6.30 0.65
N GLY A 116 -11.73 5.61 0.29
CA GLY A 116 -11.98 5.11 -1.06
C GLY A 116 -11.31 3.75 -1.37
N LYS A 117 -11.89 3.00 -2.31
CA LYS A 117 -11.48 1.62 -2.62
C LYS A 117 -10.04 1.51 -3.14
N ASP A 118 -9.63 2.43 -4.03
CA ASP A 118 -8.30 2.39 -4.65
C ASP A 118 -7.19 2.75 -3.66
N TRP A 119 -7.45 3.72 -2.79
CA TRP A 119 -6.53 4.07 -1.71
C TRP A 119 -6.32 2.88 -0.80
N LEU A 120 -7.41 2.22 -0.38
CA LEU A 120 -7.35 1.05 0.50
C LEU A 120 -6.56 -0.09 -0.13
N LYS A 121 -6.86 -0.43 -1.39
CA LYS A 121 -6.13 -1.47 -2.12
C LYS A 121 -4.63 -1.16 -2.19
N SER A 122 -4.29 0.10 -2.41
CA SER A 122 -2.90 0.54 -2.50
C SER A 122 -2.20 0.55 -1.14
N PHE A 123 -2.89 0.97 -0.08
CA PHE A 123 -2.42 0.94 1.32
C PHE A 123 -2.13 -0.49 1.77
N CYS A 124 -3.09 -1.40 1.59
CA CYS A 124 -2.93 -2.82 1.90
C CYS A 124 -1.75 -3.44 1.16
N LYS A 125 -1.58 -3.12 -0.13
CA LYS A 125 -0.46 -3.61 -0.92
C LYS A 125 0.90 -3.08 -0.43
N ARG A 126 0.96 -1.84 0.05
CA ARG A 126 2.21 -1.24 0.57
C ARG A 126 2.61 -1.80 1.93
N HIS A 127 1.65 -2.08 2.80
CA HIS A 127 1.89 -2.53 4.18
C HIS A 127 1.67 -4.02 4.41
N ASN A 128 1.47 -4.79 3.33
CA ASN A 128 1.21 -6.23 3.36
C ASN A 128 0.02 -6.62 4.26
N LEU A 129 -1.05 -5.82 4.22
CA LEU A 129 -2.29 -6.07 4.97
C LEU A 129 -3.32 -6.74 4.07
N SER A 130 -4.14 -7.62 4.64
CA SER A 130 -5.28 -8.21 3.94
C SER A 130 -6.59 -7.76 4.56
N VAL A 131 -7.49 -7.18 3.75
CA VAL A 131 -8.87 -6.93 4.18
C VAL A 131 -9.61 -8.25 4.17
N ARG A 132 -10.15 -8.67 5.31
CA ARG A 132 -10.93 -9.90 5.44
C ARG A 132 -12.39 -9.57 5.70
N ASN A 133 -13.27 -10.49 5.31
CA ASN A 133 -14.64 -10.47 5.82
C ASN A 133 -14.62 -11.28 7.12
N PRO A 134 -14.82 -10.66 8.29
CA PRO A 134 -14.79 -11.38 9.55
C PRO A 134 -15.95 -12.36 9.54
N GLU A 135 -15.62 -13.64 9.71
CA GLU A 135 -16.63 -14.63 10.09
C GLU A 135 -16.98 -14.39 11.56
N GLN A 136 -18.22 -14.72 11.93
CA GLN A 136 -18.71 -14.52 13.29
C GLN A 136 -18.00 -15.50 14.23
N CYS A 137 -16.78 -15.17 14.66
CA CYS A 137 -16.01 -15.90 15.64
C CYS A 137 -16.22 -15.23 16.99
N SER A 138 -16.85 -15.93 17.94
CA SER A 138 -16.94 -15.42 19.32
C SER A 138 -15.57 -15.54 19.99
N VAL A 139 -15.30 -14.68 20.98
CA VAL A 139 -14.09 -14.77 21.82
C VAL A 139 -13.96 -16.18 22.41
N ALA A 140 -15.07 -16.79 22.85
CA ALA A 140 -15.10 -18.16 23.33
C ALA A 140 -14.63 -19.19 22.28
N ARG A 141 -14.98 -19.01 21.00
CA ARG A 141 -14.48 -19.87 19.90
C ARG A 141 -13.00 -19.66 19.64
N ALA A 142 -12.51 -18.42 19.67
CA ALA A 142 -11.09 -18.13 19.53
C ALA A 142 -10.27 -18.75 20.68
N MET A 143 -10.74 -18.62 21.93
CA MET A 143 -10.09 -19.22 23.10
C MET A 143 -10.16 -20.76 23.09
N GLY A 144 -11.26 -21.32 22.56
CA GLY A 144 -11.42 -22.76 22.37
C GLY A 144 -10.48 -23.34 21.30
N PHE A 145 -9.92 -22.50 20.42
CA PHE A 145 -8.99 -22.92 19.37
C PHE A 145 -7.54 -22.94 19.87
N ASN A 146 -7.27 -23.80 20.86
CA ASN A 146 -5.94 -23.99 21.44
C ASN A 146 -5.41 -25.40 21.14
N GLU A 147 -4.10 -25.60 21.33
CA GLU A 147 -3.39 -26.85 21.00
C GLU A 147 -4.03 -28.08 21.64
N VAL A 148 -4.46 -27.98 22.90
CA VAL A 148 -5.09 -29.09 23.62
C VAL A 148 -6.41 -29.50 22.98
N GLN A 149 -7.28 -28.52 22.68
CA GLN A 149 -8.58 -28.80 22.06
C GLN A 149 -8.43 -29.28 20.61
N VAL A 150 -7.51 -28.70 19.84
CA VAL A 150 -7.22 -29.09 18.46
C VAL A 150 -6.66 -30.52 18.42
N THR A 151 -5.70 -30.85 19.29
CA THR A 151 -5.15 -32.20 19.39
C THR A 151 -6.22 -33.22 19.76
N ARG A 152 -7.06 -32.89 20.75
CA ARG A 152 -8.19 -33.75 21.15
C ARG A 152 -9.16 -33.99 20.00
N PHE A 153 -9.52 -32.94 19.25
CA PHE A 153 -10.36 -33.05 18.07
C PHE A 153 -9.76 -33.98 17.01
N HIS A 154 -8.48 -33.80 16.65
CA HIS A 154 -7.82 -34.63 15.66
C HIS A 154 -7.65 -36.08 16.10
N ASN A 155 -7.37 -36.33 17.38
CA ASN A 155 -7.32 -37.67 17.93
C ASN A 155 -8.69 -38.35 17.84
N ASN A 156 -9.76 -37.67 18.25
CA ASN A 156 -11.12 -38.20 18.15
C ASN A 156 -11.51 -38.46 16.69
N LEU A 157 -11.19 -37.53 15.78
CA LEU A 157 -11.46 -37.69 14.36
C LEU A 157 -10.73 -38.91 13.79
N ARG A 158 -9.45 -39.09 14.14
CA ARG A 158 -8.65 -40.24 13.72
C ARG A 158 -9.24 -41.55 14.22
N SER A 159 -9.64 -41.60 15.49
CA SER A 159 -10.31 -42.78 16.05
C SER A 159 -11.61 -43.09 15.31
N CYS A 160 -12.48 -42.11 15.10
CA CYS A 160 -13.72 -42.31 14.34
C CYS A 160 -13.45 -42.78 12.89
N CYS A 161 -12.44 -42.22 12.22
CA CYS A 161 -12.06 -42.64 10.86
C CYS A 161 -11.45 -44.05 10.78
N LEU A 162 -10.89 -44.57 11.86
CA LEU A 162 -10.34 -45.92 11.92
C LEU A 162 -11.40 -46.95 12.31
N GLU A 163 -12.32 -46.59 13.21
CA GLU A 163 -13.39 -47.44 13.73
C GLU A 163 -14.58 -47.55 12.75
N GLU A 164 -14.90 -46.49 12.00
CA GLU A 164 -16.01 -46.49 11.04
C GLU A 164 -15.55 -46.44 9.58
N LYS A 165 -16.06 -47.39 8.76
CA LYS A 165 -16.07 -47.25 7.30
C LYS A 165 -17.13 -46.22 6.93
N PHE A 166 -16.76 -44.94 6.95
CA PHE A 166 -17.62 -43.88 6.44
C PHE A 166 -18.09 -44.24 5.02
N HIS A 167 -19.40 -44.43 4.86
CA HIS A 167 -19.98 -44.67 3.54
C HIS A 167 -19.75 -43.42 2.69
N THR A 168 -19.06 -43.58 1.56
CA THR A 168 -18.93 -42.50 0.58
C THR A 168 -20.32 -42.06 0.16
N HIS A 169 -20.68 -40.80 0.39
CA HIS A 169 -21.92 -40.24 -0.14
C HIS A 169 -21.93 -40.43 -1.66
N LYS A 170 -23.00 -41.05 -2.18
CA LYS A 170 -23.23 -41.19 -3.63
C LYS A 170 -23.08 -39.81 -4.26
N LYS A 171 -22.20 -39.71 -5.26
CA LYS A 171 -22.02 -38.52 -6.09
C LYS A 171 -23.40 -38.02 -6.51
N ILE A 172 -23.76 -36.80 -6.14
CA ILE A 172 -24.92 -36.11 -6.70
C ILE A 172 -24.62 -35.96 -8.19
N GLN A 173 -25.29 -36.77 -9.02
CA GLN A 173 -25.28 -36.56 -10.45
C GLN A 173 -26.17 -35.34 -10.71
N TYR A 174 -25.55 -34.24 -11.13
CA TYR A 174 -26.28 -33.16 -11.77
C TYR A 174 -26.68 -33.66 -13.16
N GLY A 175 -27.98 -33.80 -13.37
CA GLY A 175 -28.59 -33.97 -14.69
C GLY A 175 -28.72 -32.65 -15.41
#